data_AF-A0A4D6MYM0-F1
#
_entry.id   AF-A0A4D6MYM0-F1
#
_cell.length_a   1.000
_cell.length_b   1.000
_cell.length_c   1.000
_cell.angle_alpha   90.00
_cell.angle_beta   90.00
_cell.angle_gamma   90.00
#
_symmetry.space_group_name_H-M   'P 1'
#
loop_
_entity.id
_entity.type
_entity.pdbx_description
1 polymer ?
#
loop_
_entity_poly.entity_id
_entity_poly.type
_entity_poly.pdbx_seq_one_letter_code
_entity_poly.pdbx_strand_id
1 'polypeptide(L)'
;MGDNINIGKVLDREGFKYNFTSSASTASDSCAQDGVMKEQDRLLPIANVGRIMKQTLPPNAKISKEAKETMQECVSEFISFVTGEASDKCHKEKRKTVNGDDICWALATLGFDDYADPLKRYLHKYRELEGERANQNKSNTYENNIANI
;
A
#
# COMPACT_ATOMS: atom_id res chain seq x y z
N MET A 1 0.28 -0.20 -42.44
CA MET A 1 0.05 0.71 -41.29
C MET A 1 0.49 -0.02 -40.04
N GLY A 2 1.69 0.26 -39.57
CA GLY A 2 2.17 -0.20 -38.27
C GLY A 2 2.41 1.06 -37.43
N ASP A 3 1.65 1.23 -36.37
CA ASP A 3 1.78 2.40 -35.50
C ASP A 3 2.97 2.18 -34.55
N ASN A 4 3.99 3.01 -34.75
CA ASN A 4 5.16 3.09 -33.89
C ASN A 4 4.76 3.76 -32.57
N ILE A 5 4.80 3.01 -31.47
CA ILE A 5 4.64 3.56 -30.12
C ILE A 5 5.93 4.31 -29.77
N ASN A 6 5.83 5.63 -29.77
CA ASN A 6 6.91 6.53 -29.42
C ASN A 6 7.11 6.52 -27.89
N ILE A 7 8.09 5.73 -27.43
CA ILE A 7 8.63 5.76 -26.07
C ILE A 7 9.44 7.05 -25.93
N GLY A 8 8.72 8.15 -25.73
CA GLY A 8 9.27 9.49 -25.60
C GLY A 8 9.46 9.86 -24.13
N LYS A 9 10.73 9.81 -23.70
CA LYS A 9 11.35 10.66 -22.66
C LYS A 9 10.74 10.61 -21.25
N VAL A 10 11.33 9.72 -20.43
CA VAL A 10 11.42 9.87 -18.97
C VAL A 10 12.19 11.17 -18.69
N LEU A 11 11.47 12.24 -18.35
CA LEU A 11 12.05 13.49 -17.87
C LEU A 11 12.31 13.37 -16.37
N ASP A 12 13.59 13.40 -16.02
CA ASP A 12 14.24 13.68 -14.74
C ASP A 12 13.29 13.90 -13.54
N ARG A 13 12.99 12.81 -12.81
CA ARG A 13 12.34 12.84 -11.50
C ARG A 13 13.40 12.93 -10.40
N GLU A 14 13.64 14.13 -9.89
CA GLU A 14 14.24 14.34 -8.58
C GLU A 14 13.19 14.10 -7.49
N GLY A 15 13.41 13.09 -6.62
CA GLY A 15 12.90 13.11 -5.24
C GLY A 15 11.86 12.06 -4.83
N PHE A 16 12.24 10.78 -4.76
CA PHE A 16 12.10 9.90 -3.58
C PHE A 16 12.95 8.64 -3.82
N LYS A 17 14.11 8.55 -3.17
CA LYS A 17 15.05 7.42 -3.32
C LYS A 17 14.54 6.24 -2.48
N TYR A 18 13.74 5.35 -3.07
CA TYR A 18 13.46 4.04 -2.50
C TYR A 18 14.56 3.07 -2.93
N ASN A 19 15.43 2.67 -1.98
CA ASN A 19 16.45 1.67 -2.23
C ASN A 19 15.82 0.26 -2.14
N PHE A 20 15.52 -0.33 -3.29
CA PHE A 20 15.39 -1.78 -3.46
C PHE A 20 16.52 -2.25 -4.38
N THR A 21 17.66 -2.60 -3.79
CA THR A 21 18.76 -3.18 -4.56
C THR A 21 18.49 -4.66 -4.74
N SER A 22 17.98 -5.05 -5.90
CA SER A 22 18.17 -6.41 -6.43
C SER A 22 19.68 -6.66 -6.47
N SER A 23 20.14 -7.75 -5.87
CA SER A 23 21.55 -8.14 -5.87
C SER A 23 22.02 -8.46 -7.29
N ALA A 24 22.62 -7.48 -7.95
CA ALA A 24 23.56 -7.67 -9.05
C ALA A 24 24.71 -6.67 -8.86
N SER A 25 25.84 -7.21 -8.41
CA SER A 25 27.14 -6.59 -8.12
C SER A 25 27.53 -5.38 -8.99
N THR A 26 27.77 -4.21 -8.38
CA THR A 26 28.98 -3.37 -8.60
C THR A 26 29.10 -2.26 -7.55
N ALA A 27 30.32 -1.98 -7.11
CA ALA A 27 30.65 -1.05 -6.03
C ALA A 27 30.59 0.43 -6.47
N SER A 28 30.05 1.31 -5.62
CA SER A 28 30.46 2.72 -5.52
C SER A 28 29.89 3.38 -4.25
N ASP A 29 30.80 4.03 -3.51
CA ASP A 29 30.62 4.86 -2.32
C ASP A 29 29.51 5.92 -2.43
N SER A 30 28.77 6.15 -1.32
CA SER A 30 28.68 7.44 -0.61
C SER A 30 27.58 7.45 0.47
N CYS A 31 27.94 8.07 1.59
CA CYS A 31 27.28 8.20 2.88
C CYS A 31 25.85 8.75 2.91
N ALA A 32 24.99 8.06 3.68
CA ALA A 32 24.13 8.67 4.70
C ALA A 32 23.61 7.53 5.59
N GLN A 33 23.92 7.60 6.88
CA GLN A 33 23.33 6.75 7.91
C GLN A 33 21.81 6.91 7.88
N ASP A 34 21.12 5.89 7.42
CA ASP A 34 19.72 5.68 7.79
C ASP A 34 19.60 4.22 8.19
N GLY A 35 18.98 3.98 9.34
CA GLY A 35 19.04 2.71 10.04
C GLY A 35 18.74 1.55 9.09
N VAL A 36 19.65 0.58 9.03
CA VAL A 36 19.39 -0.72 8.39
C VAL A 36 18.28 -1.37 9.21
N MET A 37 17.03 -0.99 8.96
CA MET A 37 15.89 -1.80 9.32
C MET A 37 16.18 -3.15 8.69
N LYS A 38 16.20 -4.19 9.52
CA LYS A 38 16.53 -5.52 9.03
C LYS A 38 15.50 -5.83 7.96
N GLU A 39 15.92 -6.44 6.87
CA GLU A 39 15.03 -6.78 5.76
C GLU A 39 13.78 -7.55 6.25
N GLN A 40 13.95 -8.37 7.28
CA GLN A 40 12.87 -9.06 7.99
C GLN A 40 11.80 -8.13 8.59
N ASP A 41 12.14 -6.92 9.02
CA ASP A 41 11.18 -5.96 9.59
C ASP A 41 10.21 -5.42 8.52
N ARG A 42 10.55 -5.57 7.23
CA ARG A 42 9.73 -5.13 6.09
C ARG A 42 8.86 -6.24 5.52
N LEU A 43 9.08 -7.49 5.94
CA LEU A 43 8.37 -8.65 5.45
C LEU A 43 7.15 -8.95 6.32
N LEU A 44 6.03 -9.30 5.69
CA LEU A 44 4.87 -9.82 6.42
C LEU A 44 5.21 -11.20 7.00
N PRO A 45 4.64 -11.61 8.15
CA PRO A 45 4.90 -12.93 8.70
C PRO A 45 4.60 -14.05 7.69
N ILE A 46 5.59 -14.91 7.42
CA ILE A 46 5.51 -15.99 6.42
C ILE A 46 4.29 -16.91 6.62
N ALA A 47 3.88 -17.12 7.87
CA ALA A 47 2.71 -17.91 8.22
C ALA A 47 1.40 -17.27 7.71
N ASN A 48 1.29 -15.95 7.78
CA ASN A 48 0.11 -15.22 7.30
C ASN A 48 0.04 -15.25 5.77
N VAL A 49 1.18 -15.04 5.09
CA VAL A 49 1.30 -15.17 3.63
C VAL A 49 0.87 -16.58 3.19
N GLY A 50 1.46 -17.61 3.81
CA GLY A 50 1.13 -19.01 3.51
C GLY A 50 -0.35 -19.36 3.74
N ARG A 51 -0.98 -18.79 4.78
CA ARG A 51 -2.41 -19.00 5.05
C ARG A 51 -3.29 -18.41 3.95
N ILE A 52 -2.99 -17.20 3.48
CA ILE A 52 -3.75 -16.53 2.41
C ILE A 52 -3.56 -17.26 1.08
N MET A 53 -2.32 -17.58 0.71
CA MET A 53 -2.03 -18.36 -0.50
C MET A 53 -2.82 -19.67 -0.55
N LYS A 54 -3.03 -20.32 0.61
CA LYS A 54 -3.74 -21.59 0.71
C LYS A 54 -5.26 -21.46 0.49
N GLN A 55 -5.85 -20.28 0.71
CA GLN A 55 -7.30 -20.06 0.56
C GLN A 55 -7.77 -20.16 -0.90
N THR A 56 -6.88 -19.91 -1.86
CA THR A 56 -7.18 -19.98 -3.29
C THR A 56 -6.88 -21.35 -3.90
N LEU A 57 -6.39 -22.30 -3.08
CA LEU A 57 -5.97 -23.63 -3.52
C LEU A 57 -6.89 -24.73 -2.96
N PRO A 58 -6.94 -25.91 -3.61
CA PRO A 58 -7.64 -27.06 -3.06
C PRO A 58 -7.15 -27.47 -1.66
N PRO A 59 -8.01 -28.10 -0.83
CA PRO A 59 -7.67 -28.44 0.56
C PRO A 59 -6.36 -29.22 0.72
N ASN A 60 -6.05 -30.13 -0.20
CA ASN A 60 -4.88 -31.01 -0.11
C ASN A 60 -3.62 -30.46 -0.81
N ALA A 61 -3.69 -29.29 -1.45
CA ALA A 61 -2.53 -28.71 -2.13
C ALA A 61 -1.38 -28.41 -1.16
N LYS A 62 -0.13 -28.57 -1.59
CA LYS A 62 1.04 -28.17 -0.81
C LYS A 62 1.67 -26.93 -1.44
N ILE A 63 2.18 -26.04 -0.60
CA ILE A 63 2.93 -24.86 -1.04
C ILE A 63 4.35 -25.04 -0.52
N SER A 64 5.33 -25.00 -1.40
CA SER A 64 6.74 -25.12 -1.03
C SER A 64 7.20 -23.95 -0.15
N LYS A 65 8.37 -24.09 0.47
CA LYS A 65 8.94 -23.01 1.28
C LYS A 65 9.29 -21.82 0.38
N GLU A 66 9.94 -22.10 -0.73
CA GLU A 66 10.44 -21.13 -1.69
C GLU A 66 9.30 -20.30 -2.28
N ALA A 67 8.16 -20.94 -2.62
CA ALA A 67 6.99 -20.23 -3.12
C ALA A 67 6.40 -19.25 -2.09
N LYS A 68 6.46 -19.57 -0.79
CA LYS A 68 6.01 -18.65 0.27
C LYS A 68 6.97 -17.48 0.42
N GLU A 69 8.28 -17.73 0.35
CA GLU A 69 9.32 -16.69 0.43
C GLU A 69 9.22 -15.73 -0.75
N THR A 70 9.10 -16.25 -1.98
CA THR A 70 8.87 -15.40 -3.17
C THR A 70 7.60 -14.56 -3.03
N MET A 71 6.48 -15.15 -2.59
CA MET A 71 5.25 -14.36 -2.40
C MET A 71 5.36 -13.34 -1.26
N GLN A 72 6.15 -13.61 -0.22
CA GLN A 72 6.43 -12.69 0.87
C GLN A 72 7.21 -11.46 0.37
N GLU A 73 8.19 -11.67 -0.50
CA GLU A 73 8.92 -10.58 -1.17
C GLU A 73 7.99 -9.79 -2.10
N CYS A 74 7.23 -10.49 -2.96
CA CYS A 74 6.32 -9.86 -3.91
C CYS A 74 5.25 -9.00 -3.22
N VAL A 75 4.69 -9.44 -2.09
CA VAL A 75 3.66 -8.65 -1.38
C VAL A 75 4.25 -7.41 -0.71
N SER A 76 5.48 -7.50 -0.19
CA SER A 76 6.17 -6.33 0.37
C SER A 76 6.52 -5.31 -0.73
N GLU A 77 6.92 -5.78 -1.90
CA GLU A 77 7.14 -4.92 -3.05
C GLU A 77 5.83 -4.32 -3.57
N PHE A 78 4.74 -5.10 -3.63
CA PHE A 78 3.41 -4.62 -4.00
C PHE A 78 2.93 -3.48 -3.10
N ILE A 79 3.12 -3.59 -1.78
CA ILE A 79 2.80 -2.50 -0.84
C ILE A 79 3.61 -1.26 -1.18
N SER A 80 4.91 -1.42 -1.40
CA SER A 80 5.81 -0.30 -1.73
C SER A 80 5.44 0.34 -3.08
N PHE A 81 5.07 -0.46 -4.06
CA PHE A 81 4.68 -0.01 -5.39
C PHE A 81 3.39 0.81 -5.37
N VAL A 82 2.33 0.27 -4.76
CA VAL A 82 1.03 0.96 -4.67
C VAL A 82 1.14 2.23 -3.82
N THR A 83 1.85 2.16 -2.70
CA THR A 83 2.04 3.34 -1.82
C THR A 83 2.92 4.40 -2.47
N GLY A 84 3.90 4.01 -3.29
CA GLY A 84 4.69 4.93 -4.11
C GLY A 84 3.83 5.71 -5.10
N GLU A 85 2.98 5.02 -5.88
CA GLU A 85 2.09 5.66 -6.86
C GLU A 85 1.07 6.60 -6.19
N ALA A 86 0.50 6.17 -5.05
CA ALA A 86 -0.41 7.01 -4.26
C ALA A 86 0.30 8.24 -3.66
N SER A 87 1.54 8.06 -3.17
CA SER A 87 2.36 9.13 -2.65
C SER A 87 2.66 10.17 -3.74
N ASP A 88 3.03 9.73 -4.94
CA ASP A 88 3.29 10.61 -6.07
C ASP A 88 2.08 11.49 -6.42
N LYS A 89 0.88 10.91 -6.45
CA LYS A 89 -0.35 11.68 -6.65
C LYS A 89 -0.57 12.69 -5.53
N CYS A 90 -0.48 12.25 -4.28
CA CYS A 90 -0.64 13.11 -3.11
C CYS A 90 0.29 14.33 -3.18
N HIS A 91 1.56 14.12 -3.51
CA HIS A 91 2.56 15.18 -3.66
C HIS A 91 2.27 16.09 -4.86
N LYS A 92 1.85 15.55 -6.01
CA LYS A 92 1.42 16.35 -7.18
C LYS A 92 0.25 17.27 -6.85
N GLU A 93 -0.64 16.83 -5.95
CA GLU A 93 -1.76 17.63 -5.43
C GLU A 93 -1.35 18.56 -4.26
N LYS A 94 -0.05 18.72 -3.99
CA LYS A 94 0.50 19.56 -2.91
C LYS A 94 0.02 19.15 -1.51
N ARG A 95 -0.35 17.89 -1.32
CA ARG A 95 -0.70 17.32 -0.01
C ARG A 95 0.51 16.58 0.57
N LYS A 96 0.64 16.64 1.90
CA LYS A 96 1.70 15.93 2.67
C LYS A 96 1.22 14.61 3.28
N THR A 97 -0.08 14.33 3.21
CA THR A 97 -0.70 13.17 3.83
C THR A 97 -1.46 12.39 2.78
N VAL A 98 -1.00 11.16 2.55
CA VAL A 98 -1.68 10.18 1.70
C VAL A 98 -2.97 9.77 2.40
N ASN A 99 -4.08 9.76 1.66
CA ASN A 99 -5.39 9.35 2.17
C ASN A 99 -5.90 8.09 1.46
N GLY A 100 -7.07 7.58 1.87
CA GLY A 100 -7.67 6.40 1.25
C GLY A 100 -8.06 6.56 -0.22
N ASP A 101 -8.38 7.79 -0.65
CA ASP A 101 -8.74 8.06 -2.05
C ASP A 101 -7.52 7.98 -2.98
N ASP A 102 -6.33 8.33 -2.47
CA ASP A 102 -5.05 8.16 -3.19
C ASP A 102 -4.77 6.69 -3.47
N ILE A 103 -4.98 5.82 -2.47
CA ILE A 103 -4.81 4.38 -2.62
C ILE A 103 -5.80 3.81 -3.64
N CYS A 104 -7.08 4.22 -3.56
CA CYS A 104 -8.10 3.78 -4.51
C CYS A 104 -7.79 4.23 -5.94
N TRP A 105 -7.23 5.43 -6.11
CA TRP A 105 -6.79 5.91 -7.41
C TRP A 105 -5.57 5.14 -7.92
N ALA A 106 -4.56 4.93 -7.07
CA ALA A 106 -3.35 4.22 -7.46
C ALA A 106 -3.68 2.81 -7.95
N LEU A 107 -4.56 2.08 -7.24
CA LEU A 107 -5.00 0.76 -7.68
C LEU A 107 -5.67 0.78 -9.06
N ALA A 108 -6.54 1.76 -9.34
CA ALA A 108 -7.16 1.89 -10.66
C ALA A 108 -6.13 2.24 -11.75
N THR A 109 -5.23 3.19 -11.48
CA THR A 109 -4.18 3.59 -12.43
C THR A 109 -3.21 2.45 -12.74
N LEU A 110 -2.95 1.57 -11.79
CA LEU A 110 -2.10 0.39 -11.95
C LEU A 110 -2.81 -0.81 -12.59
N GLY A 111 -4.11 -0.68 -12.93
CA GLY A 111 -4.90 -1.73 -13.59
C GLY A 111 -5.50 -2.78 -12.65
N PHE A 112 -5.59 -2.48 -11.35
CA PHE A 112 -6.24 -3.32 -10.34
C PHE A 112 -7.71 -2.88 -10.11
N ASP A 113 -8.45 -2.60 -11.18
CA ASP A 113 -9.81 -2.05 -11.12
C ASP A 113 -10.78 -2.95 -10.34
N ASP A 114 -10.64 -4.27 -10.48
CA ASP A 114 -11.41 -5.28 -9.74
C ASP A 114 -11.26 -5.16 -8.21
N TYR A 115 -10.17 -4.54 -7.74
CA TYR A 115 -9.93 -4.26 -6.32
C TYR A 115 -10.24 -2.80 -5.94
N ALA A 116 -10.01 -1.86 -6.86
CA ALA A 116 -10.22 -0.43 -6.62
C ALA A 116 -11.68 -0.12 -6.26
N ASP A 117 -12.63 -0.69 -7.00
CA ASP A 117 -14.05 -0.40 -6.81
C ASP A 117 -14.64 -0.97 -5.51
N PRO A 118 -14.39 -2.23 -5.14
CA PRO A 118 -14.74 -2.72 -3.81
C PRO A 118 -14.09 -1.89 -2.69
N LEU A 119 -12.84 -1.46 -2.85
CA LEU A 119 -12.13 -0.68 -1.84
C LEU A 119 -12.75 0.72 -1.66
N LYS A 120 -13.16 1.39 -2.73
CA LYS A 120 -13.90 2.67 -2.65
C LYS A 120 -15.20 2.52 -1.86
N ARG A 121 -15.98 1.45 -2.11
CA ARG A 121 -17.22 1.17 -1.38
C ARG A 121 -16.94 0.92 0.10
N TYR A 122 -15.87 0.18 0.40
CA TYR A 122 -15.44 -0.04 1.78
C TYR A 122 -15.05 1.27 2.47
N LEU A 123 -14.25 2.11 1.79
CA LEU A 123 -13.81 3.41 2.32
C LEU A 123 -15.00 4.33 2.63
N HIS A 124 -16.03 4.33 1.77
CA HIS A 124 -17.27 5.07 2.02
C HIS A 124 -17.94 4.60 3.32
N LYS A 125 -18.19 3.29 3.45
CA LYS A 125 -18.81 2.72 4.65
C LYS A 125 -17.99 2.97 5.91
N TYR A 126 -16.67 2.88 5.80
CA TYR A 126 -15.78 3.17 6.92
C TYR A 126 -15.92 4.61 7.41
N ARG A 127 -16.00 5.58 6.50
CA ARG A 127 -16.23 7.00 6.83
C ARG A 127 -17.59 7.24 7.47
N GLU A 128 -18.64 6.56 7.02
CA GLU A 128 -19.98 6.63 7.63
C GLU A 128 -19.94 6.14 9.09
N LEU A 129 -19.37 4.95 9.32
CA LEU A 129 -19.26 4.34 10.65
C LEU A 129 -18.41 5.18 11.63
N GLU A 130 -17.30 5.75 11.17
CA GLU A 130 -16.50 6.66 11.99
C GLU A 130 -17.24 7.96 12.31
N GLY A 131 -18.03 8.47 11.35
CA GLY A 131 -18.91 9.62 11.57
C GLY A 131 -20.00 9.35 12.61
N GLU A 132 -20.62 8.18 12.56
CA GLU A 132 -21.62 7.75 13.55
C GLU A 132 -21.02 7.62 14.95
N ARG A 133 -19.84 6.99 15.09
CA ARG A 133 -19.11 6.92 16.38
C ARG A 133 -18.79 8.29 16.94
N ALA A 134 -18.35 9.23 16.09
CA ALA A 134 -18.08 10.60 16.51
C ALA A 134 -19.34 11.33 16.99
N ASN A 135 -20.49 11.07 16.36
CA ASN A 135 -21.78 11.65 16.74
C ASN A 135 -22.34 11.04 18.05
N GLN A 136 -22.23 9.72 18.24
CA GLN A 136 -22.63 9.06 19.49
C GLN A 136 -21.84 9.57 20.69
N ASN A 137 -20.52 9.75 20.54
CA ASN A 137 -19.68 10.31 21.60
C ASN A 137 -20.08 11.74 21.98
N LYS A 138 -20.48 12.55 20.99
CA LYS A 138 -21.00 13.90 21.23
C LYS A 138 -22.33 13.86 21.98
N SER A 139 -23.29 13.05 21.54
CA SER A 139 -24.59 12.89 22.22
C SER A 139 -24.43 12.46 23.67
N ASN A 140 -23.57 11.47 23.95
CA ASN A 140 -23.27 11.05 25.32
C ASN A 140 -22.65 12.18 26.15
N THR A 141 -21.80 13.03 25.55
CA THR A 141 -21.22 14.19 26.24
C THR A 141 -22.30 15.23 26.57
N TYR A 142 -23.25 15.48 25.66
CA TYR A 142 -24.34 16.41 25.92
C TYR A 142 -25.30 15.90 27.01
N GLU A 143 -25.68 14.61 27.00
CA GLU A 143 -26.53 14.02 28.05
C GLU A 143 -25.86 14.05 29.44
N ASN A 144 -24.57 13.70 29.53
CA ASN A 144 -23.83 13.75 30.79
C ASN A 144 -23.69 15.19 31.35
N ASN A 145 -23.64 16.20 30.48
CA ASN A 145 -23.59 17.59 30.92
C ASN A 145 -24.96 18.11 31.39
N ILE A 146 -26.07 17.56 30.87
CA ILE A 146 -27.44 17.90 31.31
C ILE A 146 -27.77 17.21 32.64
N ALA A 147 -27.31 15.97 32.86
CA ALA A 147 -27.58 15.21 34.09
C ALA A 147 -26.81 15.70 35.34
N ASN A 148 -25.86 16.62 35.18
CA ASN A 148 -25.04 17.20 36.27
C ASN A 148 -25.42 18.64 36.64
N ILE A 149 -26.58 19.13 36.17
CA ILE A 149 -27.20 20.41 36.57
C ILE A 149 -28.48 20.10 37.35
#